data_AF-A0A9R1BRW1-F1
#
_entry.id   AF-A0A9R1BRW1-F1
#
_cell.length_a   1.000
_cell.length_b   1.000
_cell.length_c   1.000
_cell.angle_alpha   90.00
_cell.angle_beta   90.00
_cell.angle_gamma   90.00
#
_symmetry.space_group_name_H-M   'P 1'
#
loop_
_entity.id
_entity.type
_entity.pdbx_description
1 polymer ?
#
loop_
_entity_poly.entity_id
_entity_poly.type
_entity_poly.pdbx_seq_one_letter_code
_entity_poly.pdbx_strand_id
1 'polypeptide(L)'
;MAAPRVLLLLAAAALLAVASLGDASGEGPRGRKLLVLVDDLAVRSSHSAFFGSLQARGLDLEFRLADDPKLSLHRYGQYLYDGLVLFAPSTPRFGGSVDQNAVLEFIDAGHDMILAADHSASDLIRGIATECGVDFDEDPEAMVIDHINYASSEVEGDHTLIAGDDLIQSDVILGSKKIEAPVLFRGIGHAANPSNSLVLKARNNARVLISGSLDLFSNRFLKSGVQKAGSKMSHDKAGNEQFVTETSKWVFHERGHLKAVNVKHHKVGETNEPSMYRINDDLEYSVEIYEWSGTSWKPYVADDVQIQFFMMSPYVLKNMSTDKTAVYSASFKVPDVYGVFQFKVEYQRLGYTGLSLAKQIPVRPYRHDEYERFITSAFPYYAASFSTMGAFFIFSVAYLYHK
;
A
#
# COMPACT_ATOMS: atom_id res chain seq x y z
N MET A 1 41.42 -19.42 -42.04
CA MET A 1 39.98 -19.80 -42.07
C MET A 1 39.47 -20.04 -40.65
N ALA A 2 39.28 -18.99 -39.84
CA ALA A 2 38.88 -19.10 -38.43
C ALA A 2 37.67 -18.20 -38.09
N ALA A 3 36.81 -17.94 -39.06
CA ALA A 3 35.69 -17.00 -38.92
C ALA A 3 34.31 -17.61 -38.51
N PRO A 4 34.00 -18.92 -38.65
CA PRO A 4 32.61 -19.35 -38.45
C PRO A 4 32.26 -19.63 -36.98
N ARG A 5 33.24 -19.84 -36.09
CA ARG A 5 32.99 -20.18 -34.68
C ARG A 5 32.71 -18.97 -33.79
N VAL A 6 33.30 -17.82 -34.08
CA VAL A 6 33.10 -16.58 -33.30
C VAL A 6 31.71 -15.97 -33.57
N LEU A 7 31.22 -16.09 -34.82
CA LEU A 7 29.89 -15.61 -35.19
C LEU A 7 28.77 -16.43 -34.52
N LEU A 8 28.97 -17.75 -34.39
CA LEU A 8 28.04 -18.66 -33.71
C LEU A 8 28.00 -18.45 -32.19
N LEU A 9 29.15 -18.13 -31.58
CA LEU A 9 29.24 -17.79 -30.15
C LEU A 9 28.60 -16.43 -29.84
N LEU A 10 28.76 -15.43 -30.72
CA LEU A 10 28.09 -14.13 -30.59
C LEU A 10 26.58 -14.24 -30.82
N ALA A 11 26.14 -15.06 -31.78
CA ALA A 11 24.71 -15.32 -32.00
C ALA A 11 24.08 -16.09 -30.84
N ALA A 12 24.78 -17.07 -30.24
CA ALA A 12 24.32 -17.78 -29.06
C ALA A 12 24.29 -16.89 -27.80
N ALA A 13 25.27 -15.98 -27.63
CA ALA A 13 25.26 -14.99 -26.57
C ALA A 13 24.15 -13.95 -26.75
N ALA A 14 23.82 -13.57 -27.99
CA ALA A 14 22.69 -12.70 -28.29
C ALA A 14 21.34 -13.41 -28.06
N LEU A 15 21.21 -14.70 -28.38
CA LEU A 15 20.02 -15.48 -28.05
C LEU A 15 19.86 -15.74 -26.55
N LEU A 16 20.96 -15.93 -25.80
CA LEU A 16 20.91 -16.00 -24.33
C LEU A 16 20.61 -14.63 -23.68
N ALA A 17 21.08 -13.51 -24.27
CA ALA A 17 20.77 -12.18 -23.78
C ALA A 17 19.32 -11.76 -24.05
N VAL A 18 18.70 -12.28 -25.12
CA VAL A 18 17.26 -12.11 -25.38
C VAL A 18 16.42 -13.02 -24.46
N ALA A 19 16.98 -14.14 -23.97
CA ALA A 19 16.35 -15.00 -22.97
C ALA A 19 16.52 -14.51 -21.51
N SER A 20 17.35 -13.48 -21.28
CA SER A 20 17.51 -12.83 -19.96
C SER A 20 16.83 -11.46 -19.86
N LEU A 21 15.99 -11.10 -20.84
CA LEU A 21 14.87 -10.21 -20.56
C LEU A 21 13.88 -11.04 -19.76
N GLY A 22 14.14 -11.11 -18.46
CA GLY A 22 13.24 -11.70 -17.50
C GLY A 22 11.85 -11.18 -17.80
N ASP A 23 10.92 -12.12 -17.87
CA ASP A 23 9.50 -11.86 -17.90
C ASP A 23 9.18 -10.71 -16.93
N ALA A 24 8.99 -9.52 -17.49
CA ALA A 24 8.06 -8.55 -16.94
C ALA A 24 6.65 -9.05 -17.31
N SER A 25 6.37 -10.33 -17.07
CA SER A 25 5.01 -10.86 -16.99
C SER A 25 4.39 -10.14 -15.80
N GLY A 26 3.51 -9.21 -16.13
CA GLY A 26 3.07 -8.17 -15.22
C GLY A 26 2.66 -8.68 -13.86
N GLU A 27 3.27 -8.11 -12.82
CA GLU A 27 2.65 -7.89 -11.50
C GLU A 27 1.45 -6.94 -11.68
N GLY A 28 0.45 -7.41 -12.42
CA GLY A 28 -0.86 -6.79 -12.53
C GLY A 28 -1.91 -7.79 -12.05
N PRO A 29 -3.11 -7.35 -11.65
CA PRO A 29 -4.19 -8.20 -11.12
C PRO A 29 -4.74 -9.28 -12.09
N ARG A 30 -4.16 -9.44 -13.28
CA ARG A 30 -4.65 -10.35 -14.32
C ARG A 30 -4.12 -11.76 -14.06
N GLY A 31 -5.05 -12.72 -13.99
CA GLY A 31 -4.73 -14.12 -13.71
C GLY A 31 -4.70 -14.48 -12.23
N ARG A 32 -5.14 -13.58 -11.33
CA ARG A 32 -5.33 -13.91 -9.91
C ARG A 32 -6.47 -14.93 -9.76
N LYS A 33 -6.24 -15.93 -8.92
CA LYS A 33 -7.25 -16.93 -8.57
C LYS A 33 -7.99 -16.51 -7.31
N LEU A 34 -9.31 -16.44 -7.38
CA LEU A 34 -10.17 -16.09 -6.26
C LEU A 34 -11.01 -17.30 -5.85
N LEU A 35 -11.01 -17.59 -4.56
CA LEU A 35 -11.91 -18.56 -3.96
C LEU A 35 -13.17 -17.85 -3.48
N VAL A 36 -14.33 -18.29 -3.95
CA VAL A 36 -15.64 -17.81 -3.52
C VAL A 36 -16.31 -18.87 -2.66
N LEU A 37 -16.47 -18.59 -1.38
CA LEU A 37 -17.24 -19.41 -0.45
C LEU A 37 -18.66 -18.90 -0.37
N VAL A 38 -19.62 -19.80 -0.58
CA VAL A 38 -21.04 -19.51 -0.50
C VAL A 38 -21.74 -20.47 0.45
N ASP A 39 -22.78 -19.99 1.16
CA ASP A 39 -23.67 -20.86 1.94
C ASP A 39 -24.48 -21.78 1.01
N ASP A 40 -25.06 -21.20 -0.04
CA ASP A 40 -25.86 -21.91 -1.04
C ASP A 40 -25.35 -21.57 -2.45
N LEU A 41 -25.32 -22.57 -3.33
CA LEU A 41 -25.07 -22.38 -4.76
C LEU A 41 -26.09 -21.45 -5.42
N ALA A 42 -27.27 -21.25 -4.82
CA ALA A 42 -28.23 -20.23 -5.24
C ALA A 42 -27.63 -18.81 -5.26
N VAL A 43 -26.70 -18.49 -4.35
CA VAL A 43 -26.03 -17.18 -4.26
C VAL A 43 -25.31 -16.85 -5.56
N ARG A 44 -24.75 -17.86 -6.25
CA ARG A 44 -24.11 -17.70 -7.55
C ARG A 44 -25.08 -17.15 -8.61
N SER A 45 -26.34 -17.58 -8.59
CA SER A 45 -27.36 -17.12 -9.54
C SER A 45 -27.90 -15.74 -9.19
N SER A 46 -28.10 -15.46 -7.89
CA SER A 46 -28.63 -14.19 -7.39
C SER A 46 -27.61 -13.05 -7.45
N HIS A 47 -26.31 -13.35 -7.44
CA HIS A 47 -25.21 -12.37 -7.50
C HIS A 47 -24.42 -12.44 -8.82
N SER A 48 -25.02 -13.01 -9.87
CA SER A 48 -24.31 -13.26 -11.13
C SER A 48 -23.80 -12.00 -11.83
N ALA A 49 -24.42 -10.83 -11.64
CA ALA A 49 -23.90 -9.57 -12.19
C ALA A 49 -22.58 -9.14 -11.53
N PHE A 50 -22.46 -9.31 -10.22
CA PHE A 50 -21.22 -9.02 -9.49
C PHE A 50 -20.09 -9.97 -9.91
N PHE A 51 -20.35 -11.28 -9.90
CA PHE A 51 -19.36 -12.26 -10.33
C PHE A 51 -19.00 -12.13 -11.82
N GLY A 52 -19.97 -11.79 -12.66
CA GLY A 52 -19.73 -11.47 -14.07
C GLY A 52 -18.83 -10.26 -14.26
N SER A 53 -18.98 -9.23 -13.41
CA SER A 53 -18.09 -8.06 -13.38
C SER A 53 -16.65 -8.44 -12.99
N LEU A 54 -16.46 -9.37 -12.05
CA LEU A 54 -15.13 -9.88 -11.67
C LEU A 54 -14.49 -10.70 -12.81
N GLN A 55 -15.24 -11.63 -13.40
CA GLN A 55 -14.76 -12.46 -14.51
C GLN A 55 -14.42 -11.64 -15.76
N ALA A 56 -15.22 -10.61 -16.06
CA ALA A 56 -14.95 -9.70 -17.18
C ALA A 56 -13.62 -8.94 -17.05
N ARG A 57 -13.09 -8.80 -15.82
CA ARG A 57 -11.79 -8.17 -15.54
C ARG A 57 -10.61 -9.15 -15.61
N GLY A 58 -10.86 -10.44 -15.81
CA GLY A 58 -9.83 -11.47 -15.96
C GLY A 58 -9.42 -12.15 -14.65
N LEU A 59 -10.30 -12.13 -13.65
CA LEU A 59 -10.15 -12.88 -12.40
C LEU A 59 -10.74 -14.28 -12.56
N ASP A 60 -10.00 -15.31 -12.16
CA ASP A 60 -10.46 -16.70 -12.19
C ASP A 60 -11.22 -17.03 -10.89
N LEU A 61 -12.50 -17.37 -10.99
CA LEU A 61 -13.37 -17.59 -9.82
C LEU A 61 -13.63 -19.08 -9.62
N GLU A 62 -13.18 -19.63 -8.50
CA GLU A 62 -13.56 -20.97 -8.05
C GLU A 62 -14.66 -20.88 -6.99
N PHE A 63 -15.83 -21.45 -7.29
CA PHE A 63 -16.95 -21.50 -6.35
C PHE A 63 -16.91 -22.78 -5.52
N ARG A 64 -16.98 -22.64 -4.20
CA ARG A 64 -17.07 -23.75 -3.25
C ARG A 64 -18.17 -23.48 -2.22
N LEU A 65 -18.78 -24.55 -1.74
CA LEU A 65 -19.63 -24.47 -0.56
C LEU A 65 -18.73 -24.30 0.68
N ALA A 66 -19.16 -23.46 1.61
CA ALA A 66 -18.40 -23.21 2.83
C ALA A 66 -18.20 -24.48 3.68
N ASP A 67 -19.11 -25.46 3.59
CA ASP A 67 -19.06 -26.75 4.28
C ASP A 67 -18.26 -27.86 3.56
N ASP A 68 -17.64 -27.59 2.39
CA ASP A 68 -16.94 -28.62 1.60
C ASP A 68 -15.72 -29.20 2.38
N PRO A 69 -15.68 -30.51 2.67
CA PRO A 69 -14.56 -31.12 3.41
C PRO A 69 -13.23 -31.12 2.66
N LYS A 70 -13.23 -30.81 1.35
CA LYS A 70 -12.01 -30.74 0.53
C LYS A 70 -11.42 -29.34 0.47
N LEU A 71 -11.98 -28.39 1.23
CA LEU A 71 -11.53 -27.01 1.21
C LEU A 71 -10.15 -26.84 1.87
N SER A 72 -9.25 -26.15 1.18
CA SER A 72 -7.91 -25.82 1.67
C SER A 72 -7.43 -24.52 1.04
N LEU A 73 -6.96 -23.56 1.85
CA LEU A 73 -6.40 -22.28 1.35
C LEU A 73 -4.92 -22.42 0.94
N HIS A 74 -4.17 -23.24 1.67
CA HIS A 74 -2.77 -23.51 1.39
C HIS A 74 -2.53 -25.01 1.28
N ARG A 75 -1.52 -25.40 0.50
CA ARG A 75 -1.04 -26.78 0.39
C ARG A 75 0.48 -26.76 0.30
N TYR A 76 1.14 -27.56 1.16
CA TYR A 76 2.60 -27.63 1.22
C TYR A 76 3.29 -26.26 1.42
N GLY A 77 2.68 -25.37 2.21
CA GLY A 77 3.23 -24.04 2.50
C GLY A 77 3.08 -23.01 1.37
N GLN A 78 2.31 -23.32 0.32
CA GLN A 78 1.95 -22.36 -0.72
C GLN A 78 0.44 -22.11 -0.74
N TYR A 79 0.05 -20.85 -0.89
CA TYR A 79 -1.35 -20.46 -1.07
C TYR A 79 -1.82 -20.80 -2.49
N LEU A 80 -3.03 -21.37 -2.58
CA LEU A 80 -3.63 -21.79 -3.85
C LEU A 80 -4.40 -20.65 -4.55
N TYR A 81 -4.78 -19.64 -3.77
CA TYR A 81 -5.62 -18.52 -4.18
C TYR A 81 -4.95 -17.22 -3.75
N ASP A 82 -5.18 -16.15 -4.52
CA ASP A 82 -4.63 -14.83 -4.25
C ASP A 82 -5.60 -13.94 -3.48
N GLY A 83 -6.88 -14.30 -3.43
CA GLY A 83 -7.91 -13.60 -2.68
C GLY A 83 -9.12 -14.47 -2.37
N LEU A 84 -9.91 -14.03 -1.40
CA LEU A 84 -11.03 -14.77 -0.81
C LEU A 84 -12.30 -13.93 -0.81
N VAL A 85 -13.41 -14.50 -1.26
CA VAL A 85 -14.74 -13.88 -1.16
C VAL A 85 -15.63 -14.76 -0.29
N LEU A 86 -16.03 -14.26 0.87
CA LEU A 86 -16.86 -14.93 1.86
C LEU A 86 -18.29 -14.41 1.78
N PHE A 87 -19.12 -15.09 0.99
CA PHE A 87 -20.57 -14.87 0.88
C PHE A 87 -21.31 -16.00 1.57
N ALA A 88 -20.89 -16.28 2.81
CA ALA A 88 -21.36 -17.38 3.63
C ALA A 88 -21.71 -16.88 5.05
N PRO A 89 -22.66 -15.94 5.22
CA PRO A 89 -22.99 -15.36 6.52
C PRO A 89 -23.45 -16.40 7.54
N SER A 90 -24.23 -17.41 7.12
CA SER A 90 -24.88 -18.35 8.05
C SER A 90 -24.04 -19.57 8.42
N THR A 91 -22.87 -19.75 7.80
CA THR A 91 -22.02 -20.92 8.03
C THR A 91 -21.41 -20.89 9.44
N PRO A 92 -21.68 -21.90 10.31
CA PRO A 92 -21.14 -21.92 11.68
C PRO A 92 -19.68 -22.39 11.74
N ARG A 93 -19.24 -23.19 10.77
CA ARG A 93 -17.87 -23.72 10.66
C ARG A 93 -17.50 -23.92 9.20
N PHE A 94 -16.28 -23.61 8.82
CA PHE A 94 -15.80 -23.96 7.48
C PHE A 94 -15.48 -25.46 7.39
N GLY A 95 -15.56 -26.00 6.18
CA GLY A 95 -15.16 -27.35 5.86
C GLY A 95 -13.65 -27.51 5.67
N GLY A 96 -13.19 -28.76 5.76
CA GLY A 96 -11.81 -29.13 5.42
C GLY A 96 -10.78 -28.66 6.43
N SER A 97 -9.74 -27.97 5.94
CA SER A 97 -8.64 -27.44 6.76
C SER A 97 -8.70 -25.92 6.93
N VAL A 98 -9.84 -25.31 6.60
CA VAL A 98 -10.03 -23.87 6.72
C VAL A 98 -10.69 -23.60 8.07
N ASP A 99 -9.99 -22.87 8.92
CA ASP A 99 -10.50 -22.36 10.20
C ASP A 99 -10.39 -20.83 10.23
N GLN A 100 -10.94 -20.18 11.24
CA GLN A 100 -10.76 -18.73 11.46
C GLN A 100 -9.29 -18.32 11.39
N ASN A 101 -8.42 -19.04 12.10
CA ASN A 101 -6.98 -18.76 12.11
C ASN A 101 -6.36 -18.87 10.71
N ALA A 102 -6.79 -19.84 9.89
CA ALA A 102 -6.27 -20.00 8.54
C ALA A 102 -6.66 -18.81 7.63
N VAL A 103 -7.84 -18.21 7.86
CA VAL A 103 -8.27 -16.98 7.15
C VAL A 103 -7.45 -15.78 7.62
N LEU A 104 -7.16 -15.67 8.91
CA LEU A 104 -6.31 -14.60 9.45
C LEU A 104 -4.87 -14.70 8.92
N GLU A 105 -4.28 -15.89 8.94
CA GLU A 105 -2.95 -16.14 8.34
C GLU A 105 -2.92 -15.82 6.84
N PHE A 106 -4.02 -16.07 6.13
CA PHE A 106 -4.17 -15.71 4.71
C PHE A 106 -4.12 -14.19 4.51
N ILE A 107 -4.82 -13.42 5.36
CA ILE A 107 -4.80 -11.96 5.33
C ILE A 107 -3.40 -11.45 5.71
N ASP A 108 -2.76 -12.03 6.73
CA ASP A 108 -1.41 -11.67 7.19
C ASP A 108 -0.34 -11.96 6.15
N ALA A 109 -0.55 -12.96 5.28
CA ALA A 109 0.31 -13.24 4.15
C ALA A 109 0.22 -12.18 3.02
N GLY A 110 -0.74 -11.26 3.09
CA GLY A 110 -0.90 -10.17 2.12
C GLY A 110 -2.03 -10.38 1.12
N HIS A 111 -2.87 -11.39 1.32
CA HIS A 111 -3.98 -11.68 0.41
C HIS A 111 -5.23 -10.87 0.74
N ASP A 112 -6.05 -10.62 -0.28
CA ASP A 112 -7.22 -9.76 -0.16
C ASP A 112 -8.48 -10.56 0.18
N MET A 113 -9.40 -9.91 0.90
CA MET A 113 -10.66 -10.53 1.29
C MET A 113 -11.86 -9.61 1.10
N ILE A 114 -12.97 -10.16 0.63
CA ILE A 114 -14.29 -9.54 0.72
C ILE A 114 -15.15 -10.44 1.61
N LEU A 115 -15.68 -9.88 2.69
CA LEU A 115 -16.60 -10.55 3.60
C LEU A 115 -17.94 -9.84 3.54
N ALA A 116 -19.00 -10.58 3.23
CA ALA A 116 -20.37 -10.09 3.29
C ALA A 116 -21.14 -10.88 4.35
N ALA A 117 -21.54 -10.17 5.40
CA ALA A 117 -22.42 -10.63 6.45
C ALA A 117 -23.88 -10.23 6.17
N ASP A 118 -24.79 -10.77 6.95
CA ASP A 118 -26.18 -10.34 7.04
C ASP A 118 -26.64 -10.54 8.50
N HIS A 119 -27.92 -10.33 8.81
CA HIS A 119 -28.46 -10.58 10.15
C HIS A 119 -28.27 -12.03 10.63
N SER A 120 -28.13 -12.97 9.69
CA SER A 120 -27.84 -14.38 9.95
C SER A 120 -26.35 -14.68 10.16
N ALA A 121 -25.51 -13.67 10.38
CA ALA A 121 -24.07 -13.82 10.61
C ALA A 121 -23.78 -14.75 11.81
N SER A 122 -23.03 -15.82 11.56
CA SER A 122 -22.57 -16.75 12.58
C SER A 122 -21.43 -16.17 13.44
N ASP A 123 -21.19 -16.79 14.60
CA ASP A 123 -20.09 -16.44 15.50
C ASP A 123 -18.71 -16.49 14.80
N LEU A 124 -18.55 -17.36 13.80
CA LEU A 124 -17.33 -17.46 13.00
C LEU A 124 -17.09 -16.19 12.17
N ILE A 125 -18.12 -15.74 11.44
CA ILE A 125 -18.03 -14.55 10.60
C ILE A 125 -17.84 -13.29 11.45
N ARG A 126 -18.52 -13.23 12.59
CA ARG A 126 -18.36 -12.19 13.60
C ARG A 126 -16.94 -12.18 14.18
N GLY A 127 -16.41 -13.34 14.55
CA GLY A 127 -15.04 -13.50 15.05
C GLY A 127 -14.00 -13.03 14.04
N ILE A 128 -14.12 -13.39 12.75
CA ILE A 128 -13.22 -12.90 11.70
C ILE A 128 -13.26 -11.38 11.58
N ALA A 129 -14.46 -10.79 11.65
CA ALA A 129 -14.63 -9.33 11.55
C ALA A 129 -14.05 -8.61 12.77
N THR A 130 -14.27 -9.12 13.98
CA THR A 130 -13.73 -8.55 15.23
C THR A 130 -12.21 -8.59 15.24
N GLU A 131 -11.58 -9.66 14.74
CA GLU A 131 -10.12 -9.73 14.56
C GLU A 131 -9.60 -8.71 13.53
N CYS A 132 -10.43 -8.33 12.54
CA CYS A 132 -10.16 -7.22 11.63
C CYS A 132 -10.47 -5.83 12.25
N GLY A 133 -11.01 -5.77 13.46
CA GLY A 133 -11.36 -4.55 14.19
C GLY A 133 -12.72 -3.95 13.84
N VAL A 134 -13.62 -4.76 13.29
CA VAL A 134 -15.02 -4.41 13.01
C VAL A 134 -15.94 -5.27 13.86
N ASP A 135 -16.77 -4.64 14.67
CA ASP A 135 -17.69 -5.33 15.57
C ASP A 135 -19.10 -5.32 14.97
N PHE A 136 -19.65 -6.52 14.74
CA PHE A 136 -21.04 -6.73 14.32
C PHE A 136 -21.96 -6.86 15.53
N ASP A 137 -23.19 -6.38 15.42
CA ASP A 137 -24.19 -6.44 16.49
C ASP A 137 -24.60 -7.89 16.81
N GLU A 138 -24.40 -8.38 18.03
CA GLU A 138 -24.58 -9.80 18.42
C GLU A 138 -26.01 -10.32 18.21
N ASP A 139 -27.01 -9.43 18.24
CA ASP A 139 -28.42 -9.82 18.15
C ASP A 139 -28.78 -10.31 16.73
N PRO A 140 -29.33 -11.53 16.56
CA PRO A 140 -29.68 -12.10 15.24
C PRO A 140 -30.89 -11.44 14.58
N GLU A 141 -31.66 -10.66 15.34
CA GLU A 141 -32.76 -9.83 14.85
C GLU A 141 -32.34 -8.37 14.59
N ALA A 142 -31.09 -8.00 14.94
CA ALA A 142 -30.61 -6.64 14.73
C ALA A 142 -30.44 -6.35 13.23
N MET A 143 -31.18 -5.35 12.78
CA MET A 143 -31.14 -4.81 11.43
C MET A 143 -30.95 -3.30 11.53
N VAL A 144 -30.25 -2.72 10.55
CA VAL A 144 -30.19 -1.26 10.48
C VAL A 144 -31.56 -0.72 10.05
N ILE A 145 -32.14 0.15 10.87
CA ILE A 145 -33.44 0.78 10.63
C ILE A 145 -33.25 2.28 10.57
N ASP A 146 -33.74 2.91 9.50
CA ASP A 146 -33.76 4.37 9.34
C ASP A 146 -35.14 4.83 8.88
N HIS A 147 -35.88 5.54 9.74
CA HIS A 147 -37.22 6.04 9.40
C HIS A 147 -37.24 7.31 8.53
N ILE A 148 -36.08 7.91 8.26
CA ILE A 148 -35.96 9.15 7.48
C ILE A 148 -35.44 8.83 6.07
N ASN A 149 -34.38 8.03 5.96
CA ASN A 149 -33.68 7.77 4.69
C ASN A 149 -33.97 6.39 4.09
N TYR A 150 -35.19 5.86 4.21
CA TYR A 150 -35.56 4.58 3.61
C TYR A 150 -35.97 4.70 2.14
N ALA A 151 -35.87 3.59 1.40
CA ALA A 151 -36.37 3.50 0.03
C ALA A 151 -37.86 3.15 0.01
N SER A 152 -38.68 3.92 -0.69
CA SER A 152 -40.15 3.75 -0.72
C SER A 152 -40.64 2.62 -1.64
N SER A 153 -39.72 1.86 -2.25
CA SER A 153 -40.05 1.00 -3.38
C SER A 153 -40.54 -0.40 -3.03
N GLU A 154 -40.34 -0.95 -1.82
CA GLU A 154 -40.64 -2.39 -1.61
C GLU A 154 -41.20 -2.83 -0.25
N VAL A 155 -41.15 -2.05 0.85
CA VAL A 155 -41.64 -2.54 2.16
C VAL A 155 -42.37 -1.44 2.93
N GLU A 156 -43.69 -1.53 2.95
CA GLU A 156 -44.55 -0.73 3.82
C GLU A 156 -44.44 -1.32 5.25
N GLY A 157 -43.70 -0.68 6.15
CA GLY A 157 -43.75 -1.00 7.59
C GLY A 157 -42.41 -0.97 8.34
N ASP A 158 -41.37 -1.63 7.83
CA ASP A 158 -40.21 -1.97 8.69
C ASP A 158 -39.00 -1.03 8.55
N HIS A 159 -38.98 -0.16 7.52
CA HIS A 159 -37.92 0.83 7.27
C HIS A 159 -36.48 0.27 7.34
N THR A 160 -36.30 -1.00 6.96
CA THR A 160 -35.01 -1.73 6.97
C THR A 160 -34.19 -1.55 5.69
N LEU A 161 -34.82 -1.10 4.60
CA LEU A 161 -34.14 -0.81 3.33
C LEU A 161 -33.72 0.65 3.30
N ILE A 162 -32.43 0.88 3.50
CA ILE A 162 -31.84 2.22 3.63
C ILE A 162 -31.30 2.68 2.29
N ALA A 163 -31.56 3.95 1.96
CA ALA A 163 -30.97 4.65 0.83
C ALA A 163 -29.88 5.61 1.35
N GLY A 164 -28.63 5.18 1.24
CA GLY A 164 -27.45 5.93 1.67
C GLY A 164 -26.93 6.86 0.59
N ASP A 165 -26.78 8.14 0.94
CA ASP A 165 -26.18 9.18 0.08
C ASP A 165 -24.79 9.62 0.56
N ASP A 166 -24.49 9.38 1.84
CA ASP A 166 -23.22 9.78 2.45
C ASP A 166 -22.16 8.69 2.23
N LEU A 167 -21.24 8.97 1.30
CA LEU A 167 -20.20 8.07 0.88
C LEU A 167 -18.82 8.65 1.18
N ILE A 168 -17.84 7.79 1.42
CA ILE A 168 -16.46 8.22 1.68
C ILE A 168 -15.93 9.10 0.55
N GLN A 169 -15.45 10.30 0.89
CA GLN A 169 -14.90 11.24 -0.09
C GLN A 169 -13.47 10.84 -0.49
N SER A 170 -13.34 9.73 -1.21
CA SER A 170 -12.05 9.25 -1.73
C SER A 170 -12.19 8.73 -3.16
N ASP A 171 -11.61 9.48 -4.10
CA ASP A 171 -11.55 9.12 -5.52
C ASP A 171 -10.76 7.83 -5.76
N VAL A 172 -9.90 7.44 -4.82
CA VAL A 172 -9.10 6.21 -4.91
C VAL A 172 -9.92 4.97 -4.60
N ILE A 173 -10.93 5.08 -3.73
CA ILE A 173 -11.77 3.95 -3.33
C ILE A 173 -12.99 3.87 -4.26
N LEU A 174 -13.70 4.98 -4.46
CA LEU A 174 -14.95 5.02 -5.23
C LEU A 174 -14.77 5.42 -6.70
N GLY A 175 -13.56 5.81 -7.09
CA GLY A 175 -13.27 6.26 -8.46
C GLY A 175 -13.55 7.75 -8.68
N SER A 176 -13.12 8.23 -9.84
CA SER A 176 -13.26 9.65 -10.21
C SER A 176 -14.69 10.06 -10.58
N LYS A 177 -15.57 9.08 -10.86
CA LYS A 177 -16.97 9.34 -11.19
C LYS A 177 -17.79 9.29 -9.90
N LYS A 178 -18.38 10.43 -9.53
CA LYS A 178 -19.25 10.48 -8.35
C LYS A 178 -20.50 9.64 -8.58
N ILE A 179 -20.89 8.91 -7.53
CA ILE A 179 -22.11 8.13 -7.50
C ILE A 179 -23.25 9.12 -7.21
N GLU A 180 -24.03 9.42 -8.24
CA GLU A 180 -25.13 10.40 -8.15
C GLU A 180 -26.43 9.81 -7.60
N ALA A 181 -26.61 8.50 -7.71
CA ALA A 181 -27.79 7.79 -7.22
C ALA A 181 -27.53 7.20 -5.82
N PRO A 182 -28.52 7.22 -4.91
CA PRO A 182 -28.43 6.59 -3.60
C PRO A 182 -28.05 5.10 -3.69
N VAL A 183 -27.29 4.61 -2.70
CA VAL A 183 -26.95 3.20 -2.56
C VAL A 183 -27.95 2.53 -1.62
N LEU A 184 -28.55 1.44 -2.08
CA LEU A 184 -29.46 0.61 -1.29
C LEU A 184 -28.67 -0.34 -0.39
N PHE A 185 -29.00 -0.34 0.89
CA PHE A 185 -28.41 -1.21 1.90
C PHE A 185 -29.51 -1.86 2.75
N ARG A 186 -29.36 -3.15 3.03
CA ARG A 186 -30.21 -3.90 3.96
C ARG A 186 -29.36 -4.98 4.63
N GLY A 187 -29.18 -4.91 5.93
CA GLY A 187 -28.40 -5.88 6.67
C GLY A 187 -28.09 -5.43 8.09
N ILE A 188 -27.02 -5.98 8.65
CA ILE A 188 -26.61 -5.78 10.03
C ILE A 188 -25.73 -4.53 10.19
N GLY A 189 -25.93 -3.83 11.30
CA GLY A 189 -25.08 -2.72 11.71
C GLY A 189 -23.72 -3.21 12.20
N HIS A 190 -22.67 -2.43 11.94
CA HIS A 190 -21.34 -2.68 12.48
C HIS A 190 -20.67 -1.39 12.88
N ALA A 191 -19.80 -1.48 13.88
CA ALA A 191 -18.99 -0.37 14.34
C ALA A 191 -17.51 -0.69 14.10
N ALA A 192 -16.79 0.28 13.55
CA ALA A 192 -15.33 0.23 13.50
C ALA A 192 -14.76 0.81 14.79
N ASN A 193 -13.75 0.16 15.38
CA ASN A 193 -13.08 0.70 16.55
C ASN A 193 -12.34 2.00 16.17
N PRO A 194 -12.65 3.17 16.77
CA PRO A 194 -12.01 4.44 16.41
C PRO A 194 -10.49 4.46 16.65
N SER A 195 -10.00 3.60 17.54
CA SER A 195 -8.57 3.46 17.83
C SER A 195 -7.81 2.69 16.73
N ASN A 196 -8.54 1.98 15.86
CA ASN A 196 -7.96 1.15 14.83
C ASN A 196 -7.93 1.88 13.47
N SER A 197 -6.81 2.54 13.18
CA SER A 197 -6.56 3.13 11.86
C SER A 197 -6.37 2.10 10.74
N LEU A 198 -6.26 0.81 11.07
CA LEU A 198 -6.03 -0.30 10.13
C LEU A 198 -7.31 -0.97 9.63
N VAL A 199 -8.51 -0.51 10.06
CA VAL A 199 -9.81 -1.10 9.64
C VAL A 199 -9.96 -1.15 8.12
N LEU A 200 -9.31 -0.24 7.39
CA LEU A 200 -9.33 -0.22 5.93
C LEU A 200 -8.15 -0.96 5.29
N LYS A 201 -7.06 -1.23 6.02
CA LYS A 201 -5.83 -1.78 5.44
C LYS A 201 -4.86 -2.31 6.48
N ALA A 202 -4.42 -3.55 6.29
CA ALA A 202 -3.39 -4.18 7.11
C ALA A 202 -1.97 -3.64 6.80
N ARG A 203 -1.02 -3.85 7.74
CA ARG A 203 0.38 -3.36 7.61
C ARG A 203 1.12 -3.93 6.41
N ASN A 204 0.74 -5.13 5.98
CA ASN A 204 1.25 -5.83 4.80
C ASN A 204 0.59 -5.36 3.49
N ASN A 205 -0.24 -4.31 3.51
CA ASN A 205 -1.02 -3.81 2.38
C ASN A 205 -2.14 -4.74 1.86
N ALA A 206 -2.52 -5.79 2.60
CA ALA A 206 -3.74 -6.54 2.34
C ALA A 206 -4.97 -5.65 2.50
N ARG A 207 -5.96 -5.83 1.61
CA ARG A 207 -7.22 -5.09 1.64
C ARG A 207 -8.35 -6.03 2.01
N VAL A 208 -9.09 -5.63 3.03
CA VAL A 208 -10.27 -6.35 3.50
C VAL A 208 -11.46 -5.42 3.37
N LEU A 209 -12.51 -5.88 2.67
CA LEU A 209 -13.80 -5.23 2.63
C LEU A 209 -14.78 -6.04 3.46
N ILE A 210 -15.32 -5.44 4.50
CA ILE A 210 -16.37 -6.02 5.33
C ILE A 210 -17.67 -5.28 5.03
N SER A 211 -18.69 -6.02 4.58
CA SER A 211 -20.05 -5.53 4.37
C SER A 211 -20.99 -6.21 5.34
N GLY A 212 -21.86 -5.45 6.01
CA GLY A 212 -22.96 -6.00 6.81
C GLY A 212 -24.17 -6.46 6.00
N SER A 213 -24.09 -6.43 4.67
CA SER A 213 -25.17 -6.83 3.78
C SER A 213 -24.65 -7.67 2.63
N LEU A 214 -25.17 -8.90 2.50
CA LEU A 214 -25.02 -9.73 1.31
C LEU A 214 -25.85 -9.17 0.15
N ASP A 215 -27.06 -8.70 0.44
CA ASP A 215 -28.00 -8.14 -0.53
C ASP A 215 -27.43 -6.92 -1.28
N LEU A 216 -26.47 -6.19 -0.71
CA LEU A 216 -25.73 -5.09 -1.36
C LEU A 216 -25.13 -5.52 -2.71
N PHE A 217 -24.69 -6.77 -2.82
CA PHE A 217 -24.07 -7.36 -4.02
C PHE A 217 -25.08 -8.06 -4.93
N SER A 218 -26.36 -8.11 -4.54
CA SER A 218 -27.40 -8.88 -5.24
C SER A 218 -27.83 -8.24 -6.55
N ASN A 219 -28.22 -9.07 -7.51
CA ASN A 219 -28.76 -8.62 -8.80
C ASN A 219 -30.01 -7.75 -8.65
N ARG A 220 -30.79 -7.94 -7.58
CA ARG A 220 -31.97 -7.12 -7.27
C ARG A 220 -31.56 -5.67 -7.06
N PHE A 221 -30.65 -5.41 -6.12
CA PHE A 221 -30.23 -4.06 -5.77
C PHE A 221 -29.35 -3.40 -6.86
N LEU A 222 -28.62 -4.20 -7.63
CA LEU A 222 -27.83 -3.70 -8.76
C LEU A 222 -28.70 -3.18 -9.93
N LYS A 223 -29.94 -3.66 -10.06
CA LYS A 223 -30.85 -3.33 -11.17
C LYS A 223 -32.08 -2.52 -10.76
N SER A 224 -32.39 -2.47 -9.47
CA SER A 224 -33.55 -1.72 -8.96
C SER A 224 -33.35 -0.22 -9.12
N GLY A 225 -34.44 0.48 -9.39
CA GLY A 225 -34.51 1.93 -9.19
C GLY A 225 -34.56 2.27 -7.71
N VAL A 226 -34.22 3.51 -7.37
CA VAL A 226 -34.29 4.00 -5.99
C VAL A 226 -35.04 5.32 -5.94
N GLN A 227 -35.98 5.38 -5.00
CA GLN A 227 -36.65 6.60 -4.60
C GLN A 227 -36.57 6.70 -3.08
N LYS A 228 -35.94 7.77 -2.60
CA LYS A 228 -35.80 8.04 -1.18
C LYS A 228 -37.10 8.63 -0.62
N ALA A 229 -37.51 8.17 0.55
CA ALA A 229 -38.66 8.71 1.25
C ALA A 229 -38.55 10.23 1.43
N GLY A 230 -39.61 10.97 1.09
CA GLY A 230 -39.62 12.43 1.14
C GLY A 230 -38.92 13.15 -0.02
N SER A 231 -38.23 12.44 -0.92
CA SER A 231 -37.62 13.02 -2.12
C SER A 231 -38.52 12.86 -3.36
N LYS A 232 -38.53 13.88 -4.22
CA LYS A 232 -39.20 13.83 -5.54
C LYS A 232 -38.30 13.28 -6.65
N MET A 233 -37.02 13.07 -6.35
CA MET A 233 -36.04 12.56 -7.31
C MET A 233 -36.07 11.04 -7.26
N SER A 234 -36.49 10.43 -8.36
CA SER A 234 -36.41 8.99 -8.57
C SER A 234 -35.27 8.72 -9.52
N HIS A 235 -34.44 7.74 -9.21
CA HIS A 235 -33.39 7.25 -10.10
C HIS A 235 -33.81 5.90 -10.68
N ASP A 236 -33.70 5.75 -12.00
CA ASP A 236 -34.03 4.49 -12.69
C ASP A 236 -33.14 3.33 -12.26
N LYS A 237 -31.91 3.65 -11.82
CA LYS A 237 -30.91 2.67 -11.35
C LYS A 237 -30.23 3.17 -10.08
N ALA A 238 -30.15 2.31 -9.07
CA ALA A 238 -29.42 2.58 -7.84
C ALA A 238 -27.90 2.68 -8.06
N GLY A 239 -27.20 3.37 -7.16
CA GLY A 239 -25.75 3.54 -7.18
C GLY A 239 -24.95 2.25 -6.90
N ASN A 240 -25.61 1.17 -6.49
CA ASN A 240 -24.99 -0.08 -6.03
C ASN A 240 -24.01 -0.69 -7.05
N GLU A 241 -24.35 -0.69 -8.34
CA GLU A 241 -23.48 -1.30 -9.35
C GLU A 241 -22.15 -0.57 -9.47
N GLN A 242 -22.19 0.77 -9.46
CA GLN A 242 -20.98 1.57 -9.48
C GLN A 242 -20.22 1.39 -8.17
N PHE A 243 -20.90 1.50 -7.02
CA PHE A 243 -20.29 1.33 -5.70
C PHE A 243 -19.53 0.00 -5.58
N VAL A 244 -20.22 -1.13 -5.76
CA VAL A 244 -19.65 -2.47 -5.64
C VAL A 244 -18.52 -2.71 -6.65
N THR A 245 -18.67 -2.22 -7.88
CA THR A 245 -17.62 -2.35 -8.91
C THR A 245 -16.37 -1.58 -8.53
N GLU A 246 -16.51 -0.33 -8.07
CA GLU A 246 -15.37 0.51 -7.71
C GLU A 246 -14.69 0.04 -6.42
N THR A 247 -15.46 -0.36 -5.40
CA THR A 247 -14.88 -0.94 -4.18
C THR A 247 -14.17 -2.26 -4.46
N SER A 248 -14.72 -3.14 -5.32
CA SER A 248 -14.03 -4.40 -5.67
C SER A 248 -12.74 -4.18 -6.45
N LYS A 249 -12.67 -3.17 -7.33
CA LYS A 249 -11.41 -2.76 -7.98
C LYS A 249 -10.38 -2.29 -6.96
N TRP A 250 -10.82 -1.55 -5.94
CA TRP A 250 -9.95 -1.13 -4.86
C TRP A 250 -9.46 -2.34 -4.04
N VAL A 251 -10.32 -3.27 -3.64
CA VAL A 251 -9.91 -4.45 -2.86
C VAL A 251 -8.84 -5.28 -3.58
N PHE A 252 -9.04 -5.62 -4.85
CA PHE A 252 -8.12 -6.51 -5.59
C PHE A 252 -6.91 -5.81 -6.23
N HIS A 253 -6.47 -4.69 -5.65
CA HIS A 253 -5.33 -3.87 -6.11
C HIS A 253 -5.39 -3.41 -7.58
N GLU A 254 -6.57 -3.29 -8.18
CA GLU A 254 -6.70 -2.70 -9.51
C GLU A 254 -6.51 -1.17 -9.49
N ARG A 255 -6.66 -0.54 -8.32
CA ARG A 255 -6.49 0.90 -8.11
C ARG A 255 -5.72 1.21 -6.83
N GLY A 256 -5.05 2.37 -6.78
CA GLY A 256 -4.42 2.89 -5.57
C GLY A 256 -3.26 2.03 -5.10
N HIS A 257 -2.66 1.25 -5.99
CA HIS A 257 -1.50 0.42 -5.70
C HIS A 257 -0.25 1.19 -6.14
N LEU A 258 0.50 1.67 -5.16
CA LEU A 258 1.77 2.37 -5.31
C LEU A 258 2.94 1.39 -5.21
N LYS A 259 3.94 1.60 -6.05
CA LYS A 259 5.23 0.90 -6.04
C LYS A 259 6.35 1.91 -6.11
N ALA A 260 7.29 1.80 -5.17
CA ALA A 260 8.51 2.58 -5.20
C ALA A 260 9.66 1.75 -5.79
N VAL A 261 10.43 2.35 -6.70
CA VAL A 261 11.53 1.71 -7.43
C VAL A 261 12.74 2.64 -7.43
N ASN A 262 13.93 2.08 -7.64
CA ASN A 262 15.15 2.83 -7.95
C ASN A 262 15.52 3.90 -6.90
N VAL A 263 15.50 3.51 -5.62
CA VAL A 263 15.98 4.39 -4.54
C VAL A 263 17.48 4.66 -4.73
N LYS A 264 17.83 5.93 -4.89
CA LYS A 264 19.20 6.40 -5.10
C LYS A 264 19.55 7.50 -4.12
N HIS A 265 20.79 7.50 -3.65
CA HIS A 265 21.34 8.63 -2.90
C HIS A 265 22.81 8.84 -3.23
N HIS A 266 23.23 10.09 -3.33
CA HIS A 266 24.61 10.45 -3.61
C HIS A 266 24.95 11.79 -2.99
N LYS A 267 26.21 12.20 -3.08
CA LYS A 267 26.61 13.58 -2.76
C LYS A 267 26.21 14.50 -3.91
N VAL A 268 25.95 15.77 -3.61
CA VAL A 268 25.67 16.75 -4.65
C VAL A 268 26.89 16.88 -5.57
N GLY A 269 26.68 16.68 -6.89
CA GLY A 269 27.75 16.69 -7.90
C GLY A 269 28.40 15.33 -8.19
N GLU A 270 28.05 14.28 -7.44
CA GLU A 270 28.47 12.91 -7.70
C GLU A 270 27.28 12.07 -8.22
N THR A 271 27.56 10.96 -8.91
CA THR A 271 26.50 10.03 -9.40
C THR A 271 26.50 8.69 -8.68
N ASN A 272 27.61 8.35 -8.02
CA ASN A 272 27.78 7.07 -7.35
C ASN A 272 27.25 7.12 -5.92
N GLU A 273 26.66 6.02 -5.45
CA GLU A 273 26.22 5.93 -4.06
C GLU A 273 27.44 5.75 -3.14
N PRO A 274 27.67 6.68 -2.20
CA PRO A 274 28.76 6.54 -1.24
C PRO A 274 28.40 5.50 -0.16
N SER A 275 29.40 4.78 0.32
CA SER A 275 29.21 3.83 1.44
C SER A 275 29.02 4.51 2.80
N MET A 276 29.43 5.78 2.92
CA MET A 276 29.33 6.59 4.13
C MET A 276 29.28 8.08 3.78
N TYR A 277 28.58 8.86 4.59
CA TYR A 277 28.62 10.33 4.51
C TYR A 277 29.48 10.91 5.61
N ARG A 278 29.91 12.16 5.44
CA ARG A 278 30.52 12.96 6.50
C ARG A 278 29.50 13.94 7.05
N ILE A 279 29.67 14.34 8.31
CA ILE A 279 28.93 15.48 8.88
C ILE A 279 29.03 16.68 7.95
N ASN A 280 27.93 17.44 7.82
CA ASN A 280 27.86 18.63 6.98
C ASN A 280 28.09 18.41 5.46
N ASP A 281 28.10 17.17 4.95
CA ASP A 281 28.09 16.94 3.50
C ASP A 281 26.71 17.30 2.91
N ASP A 282 26.69 17.83 1.69
CA ASP A 282 25.47 18.04 0.92
C ASP A 282 25.09 16.75 0.19
N LEU A 283 23.88 16.27 0.44
CA LEU A 283 23.38 15.01 -0.10
C LEU A 283 22.13 15.24 -0.95
N GLU A 284 21.96 14.38 -1.95
CA GLU A 284 20.76 14.28 -2.76
C GLU A 284 20.19 12.87 -2.66
N TYR A 285 18.89 12.78 -2.39
CA TYR A 285 18.13 11.54 -2.36
C TYR A 285 17.08 11.57 -3.46
N SER A 286 16.90 10.47 -4.18
CA SER A 286 15.84 10.29 -5.16
C SER A 286 15.16 8.93 -5.08
N VAL A 287 13.87 8.90 -5.38
CA VAL A 287 13.07 7.66 -5.47
C VAL A 287 12.04 7.81 -6.58
N GLU A 288 11.80 6.75 -7.34
CA GLU A 288 10.74 6.71 -8.34
C GLU A 288 9.49 6.07 -7.74
N ILE A 289 8.34 6.73 -7.85
CA ILE A 289 7.06 6.20 -7.35
C ILE A 289 6.08 6.08 -8.51
N TYR A 290 5.53 4.88 -8.68
CA TYR A 290 4.57 4.53 -9.72
C TYR A 290 3.24 4.12 -9.10
N GLU A 291 2.14 4.45 -9.77
CA GLU A 291 0.79 4.01 -9.45
C GLU A 291 0.30 3.02 -10.51
N TRP A 292 -0.32 1.94 -10.08
CA TRP A 292 -1.00 0.99 -10.94
C TRP A 292 -2.39 1.50 -11.33
N SER A 293 -2.64 1.63 -12.64
CA SER A 293 -3.92 2.10 -13.20
C SER A 293 -4.88 0.98 -13.63
N GLY A 294 -4.61 -0.27 -13.22
CA GLY A 294 -5.37 -1.46 -13.63
C GLY A 294 -4.81 -2.15 -14.88
N THR A 295 -4.08 -1.42 -15.70
CA THR A 295 -3.51 -1.92 -16.98
C THR A 295 -2.01 -1.68 -17.11
N SER A 296 -1.54 -0.52 -16.66
CA SER A 296 -0.12 -0.15 -16.69
C SER A 296 0.27 0.68 -15.47
N TRP A 297 1.56 0.63 -15.14
CA TRP A 297 2.20 1.52 -14.18
C TRP A 297 2.32 2.92 -14.78
N LYS A 298 1.85 3.93 -14.05
CA LYS A 298 1.94 5.35 -14.41
C LYS A 298 2.73 6.10 -13.34
N PRO A 299 3.44 7.18 -13.68
CA PRO A 299 4.07 8.07 -12.71
C PRO A 299 3.06 8.56 -11.66
N TYR A 300 3.37 8.38 -10.37
CA TYR A 300 2.60 8.99 -9.30
C TYR A 300 3.04 10.44 -9.12
N VAL A 301 2.09 11.37 -9.02
CA VAL A 301 2.35 12.80 -8.85
C VAL A 301 1.59 13.29 -7.63
N ALA A 302 2.32 13.79 -6.65
CA ALA A 302 1.81 14.28 -5.38
C ALA A 302 2.81 15.25 -4.76
N ASP A 303 2.32 16.23 -3.99
CA ASP A 303 3.17 17.30 -3.42
C ASP A 303 3.54 17.04 -1.94
N ASP A 304 3.03 15.94 -1.37
CA ASP A 304 3.04 15.64 0.07
C ASP A 304 4.02 14.51 0.45
N VAL A 305 4.83 14.02 -0.49
CA VAL A 305 5.81 12.98 -0.21
C VAL A 305 6.99 13.57 0.56
N GLN A 306 7.35 12.96 1.70
CA GLN A 306 8.39 13.45 2.60
C GLN A 306 9.50 12.43 2.81
N ILE A 307 10.73 12.94 2.90
CA ILE A 307 11.89 12.18 3.37
C ILE A 307 12.24 12.57 4.81
N GLN A 308 12.57 11.55 5.59
CA GLN A 308 13.12 11.66 6.94
C GLN A 308 14.57 11.17 6.94
N PHE A 309 15.47 11.96 7.52
CA PHE A 309 16.80 11.51 7.89
C PHE A 309 16.78 11.20 9.39
N PHE A 310 16.70 9.91 9.69
CA PHE A 310 16.30 9.38 11.00
C PHE A 310 17.46 8.69 11.70
N MET A 311 17.55 8.79 13.03
CA MET A 311 18.47 7.98 13.86
C MET A 311 17.72 7.44 15.08
N MET A 312 17.40 8.30 16.05
CA MET A 312 16.45 8.02 17.15
C MET A 312 15.18 8.87 17.02
N SER A 313 15.31 10.02 16.38
CA SER A 313 14.26 10.96 15.98
C SER A 313 14.58 11.49 14.57
N PRO A 314 13.61 12.05 13.84
CA PRO A 314 13.88 12.69 12.55
C PRO A 314 14.67 13.98 12.77
N TYR A 315 15.93 14.01 12.32
CA TYR A 315 16.78 15.22 12.35
C TYR A 315 16.46 16.16 11.20
N VAL A 316 16.15 15.59 10.03
CA VAL A 316 15.71 16.33 8.85
C VAL A 316 14.39 15.71 8.40
N LEU A 317 13.38 16.55 8.24
CA LEU A 317 12.12 16.21 7.59
C LEU A 317 11.94 17.21 6.44
N LYS A 318 11.83 16.71 5.20
CA LYS A 318 11.73 17.58 4.02
C LYS A 318 10.77 16.99 2.98
N ASN A 319 9.93 17.84 2.40
CA ASN A 319 9.11 17.46 1.25
C ASN A 319 10.00 17.27 0.02
N MET A 320 9.71 16.23 -0.75
CA MET A 320 10.39 15.92 -2.01
C MET A 320 9.76 16.71 -3.16
N SER A 321 10.59 17.24 -4.05
CA SER A 321 10.16 17.86 -5.30
C SER A 321 9.98 16.80 -6.38
N THR A 322 9.02 17.00 -7.28
CA THR A 322 8.78 16.13 -8.44
C THR A 322 8.70 16.94 -9.73
N ASP A 323 9.36 16.44 -10.78
CA ASP A 323 9.32 17.02 -12.13
C ASP A 323 8.24 16.35 -13.01
N LYS A 324 7.18 15.80 -12.40
CA LYS A 324 6.10 15.04 -13.05
C LYS A 324 6.57 13.77 -13.79
N THR A 325 7.82 13.36 -13.61
CA THR A 325 8.48 12.22 -14.27
C THR A 325 8.58 10.99 -13.35
N ALA A 326 7.70 10.86 -12.35
CA ALA A 326 7.71 9.82 -11.30
C ALA A 326 8.87 9.90 -10.30
N VAL A 327 9.93 10.64 -10.64
CA VAL A 327 11.08 10.86 -9.77
C VAL A 327 10.72 11.91 -8.73
N TYR A 328 10.96 11.56 -7.48
CA TYR A 328 10.91 12.44 -6.33
C TYR A 328 12.33 12.63 -5.82
N SER A 329 12.78 13.88 -5.74
CA SER A 329 14.12 14.23 -5.28
C SER A 329 14.09 15.21 -4.10
N ALA A 330 15.08 15.11 -3.22
CA ALA A 330 15.31 16.07 -2.16
C ALA A 330 16.79 16.21 -1.89
N SER A 331 17.28 17.45 -1.89
CA SER A 331 18.64 17.79 -1.47
C SER A 331 18.63 18.40 -0.08
N PHE A 332 19.50 17.94 0.81
CA PHE A 332 19.67 18.51 2.15
C PHE A 332 21.08 18.27 2.68
N LYS A 333 21.42 18.94 3.79
CA LYS A 333 22.73 18.85 4.42
C LYS A 333 22.70 17.84 5.57
N VAL A 334 23.72 17.00 5.67
CA VAL A 334 23.87 16.04 6.77
C VAL A 334 24.05 16.80 8.10
N PRO A 335 23.29 16.45 9.17
CA PRO A 335 23.42 17.10 10.48
C PRO A 335 24.84 16.99 11.08
N ASP A 336 25.14 17.88 12.03
CA ASP A 336 26.41 17.88 12.78
C ASP A 336 26.43 16.85 13.93
N VAL A 337 25.87 15.67 13.66
CA VAL A 337 25.87 14.54 14.59
C VAL A 337 26.29 13.31 13.80
N TYR A 338 27.32 12.62 14.27
CA TYR A 338 27.79 11.38 13.67
C TYR A 338 27.07 10.18 14.29
N GLY A 339 27.01 9.07 13.55
CA GLY A 339 26.26 7.89 13.96
C GLY A 339 25.73 7.14 12.76
N VAL A 340 24.77 6.26 13.00
CA VAL A 340 24.13 5.51 11.92
C VAL A 340 22.73 6.04 11.70
N PHE A 341 22.52 6.65 10.54
CA PHE A 341 21.26 7.23 10.13
C PHE A 341 20.51 6.29 9.18
N GLN A 342 19.25 6.59 8.95
CA GLN A 342 18.38 5.93 7.99
C GLN A 342 17.68 6.99 7.15
N PHE A 343 17.74 6.84 5.83
CA PHE A 343 16.79 7.48 4.94
C PHE A 343 15.47 6.74 5.07
N LYS A 344 14.44 7.44 5.55
CA LYS A 344 13.13 6.87 5.79
C LYS A 344 12.09 7.64 4.98
N VAL A 345 11.35 6.93 4.13
CA VAL A 345 10.20 7.48 3.40
C VAL A 345 8.99 6.66 3.81
N GLU A 346 8.12 7.27 4.62
CA GLU A 346 6.86 6.68 5.03
C GLU A 346 5.72 7.47 4.38
N TYR A 347 5.01 6.80 3.47
CA TYR A 347 3.87 7.39 2.77
C TYR A 347 2.62 6.57 3.06
N GLN A 348 1.71 7.15 3.84
CA GLN A 348 0.42 6.55 4.21
C GLN A 348 -0.68 7.53 3.87
N ARG A 349 -1.45 7.21 2.83
CA ARG A 349 -2.60 7.99 2.39
C ARG A 349 -3.83 7.11 2.26
N LEU A 350 -4.99 7.66 2.59
CA LEU A 350 -6.26 6.95 2.53
C LEU A 350 -6.49 6.36 1.12
N GLY A 351 -6.77 5.06 1.05
CA GLY A 351 -7.01 4.34 -0.20
C GLY A 351 -5.75 3.85 -0.92
N TYR A 352 -4.56 4.40 -0.64
CA TYR A 352 -3.31 3.99 -1.29
C TYR A 352 -2.57 2.87 -0.53
N THR A 353 -1.75 2.10 -1.24
CA THR A 353 -0.76 1.22 -0.58
C THR A 353 0.28 2.06 0.16
N GLY A 354 0.81 1.46 1.22
CA GLY A 354 1.66 2.14 2.18
C GLY A 354 3.08 1.88 1.73
N LEU A 355 3.84 2.96 1.55
CA LEU A 355 5.24 2.86 1.21
C LEU A 355 6.03 3.05 2.49
N SER A 356 6.85 2.06 2.84
CA SER A 356 7.82 2.15 3.93
C SER A 356 9.17 1.77 3.36
N LEU A 357 9.99 2.76 3.05
CA LEU A 357 11.34 2.59 2.55
C LEU A 357 12.31 3.04 3.65
N ALA A 358 13.26 2.17 3.98
CA ALA A 358 14.31 2.47 4.93
C ALA A 358 15.66 2.03 4.37
N LYS A 359 16.61 2.96 4.23
CA LYS A 359 18.00 2.66 3.84
C LYS A 359 18.96 3.23 4.87
N GLN A 360 19.73 2.35 5.49
CA GLN A 360 20.67 2.71 6.55
C GLN A 360 21.99 3.22 5.96
N ILE A 361 22.54 4.28 6.53
CA ILE A 361 23.81 4.87 6.11
C ILE A 361 24.62 5.39 7.31
N PRO A 362 25.91 5.06 7.41
CA PRO A 362 26.76 5.63 8.45
C PRO A 362 27.21 7.05 8.08
N VAL A 363 27.15 7.93 9.07
CA VAL A 363 27.68 9.30 9.03
C VAL A 363 28.90 9.36 9.96
N ARG A 364 30.05 9.71 9.39
CA ARG A 364 31.31 9.84 10.14
C ARG A 364 31.65 11.30 10.45
N PRO A 365 32.42 11.56 11.52
CA PRO A 365 33.03 12.87 11.73
C PRO A 365 34.12 13.16 10.68
N TYR A 366 34.64 14.39 10.71
CA TYR A 366 35.83 14.77 9.96
C TYR A 366 37.02 13.89 10.32
N ARG A 367 37.80 13.48 9.32
CA ARG A 367 39.12 12.88 9.55
C ARG A 367 40.12 13.97 9.90
N HIS A 368 41.24 13.56 10.51
CA HIS A 368 42.33 14.46 10.91
C HIS A 368 42.92 15.29 9.75
N ASP A 369 42.81 14.82 8.51
CA ASP A 369 43.28 15.47 7.29
C ASP A 369 42.25 16.41 6.64
N GLU A 370 40.99 16.36 7.08
CA GLU A 370 39.88 17.13 6.49
C GLU A 370 39.57 18.42 7.24
N TYR A 371 40.20 18.66 8.39
CA TYR A 371 40.08 19.92 9.10
C TYR A 371 40.75 21.05 8.31
N GLU A 372 40.18 22.25 8.40
CA GLU A 372 40.76 23.46 7.82
C GLU A 372 42.17 23.68 8.39
N ARG A 373 43.14 23.88 7.48
CA ARG A 373 44.53 24.17 7.82
C ARG A 373 44.85 25.62 7.45
N PHE A 374 45.81 26.20 8.15
CA PHE A 374 46.25 27.59 7.93
C PHE A 374 45.17 28.64 8.18
N ILE A 375 44.43 28.46 9.27
CA ILE A 375 43.40 29.40 9.71
C ILE A 375 44.02 30.77 9.99
N THR A 376 43.40 31.84 9.49
CA THR A 376 43.89 33.22 9.59
C THR A 376 44.04 33.70 11.03
N SER A 377 43.13 33.27 11.92
CA SER A 377 43.19 33.57 13.36
C SER A 377 44.39 32.95 14.06
N ALA A 378 44.97 31.88 13.50
CA ALA A 378 46.09 31.16 14.07
C ALA A 378 47.47 31.64 13.59
N PHE A 379 47.53 32.66 12.71
CA PHE A 379 48.79 33.21 12.22
C PHE A 379 49.80 33.64 13.31
N PRO A 380 49.38 34.25 14.44
CA PRO A 380 50.32 34.58 15.52
C PRO A 380 51.06 33.36 16.07
N TYR A 381 50.39 32.21 16.19
CA TYR A 381 51.00 30.97 16.69
C TYR A 381 51.96 30.35 15.67
N TYR A 382 51.60 30.39 14.38
CA TYR A 382 52.49 29.95 13.31
C TYR A 382 53.76 30.81 13.28
N ALA A 383 53.62 32.14 13.34
CA ALA A 383 54.74 33.08 13.36
C ALA A 383 55.63 32.91 14.60
N ALA A 384 55.04 32.72 15.79
CA ALA A 384 55.79 32.50 17.03
C ALA A 384 56.64 31.22 16.96
N SER A 385 56.10 30.14 16.38
CA SER A 385 56.82 28.88 16.22
C SER A 385 58.04 29.04 15.32
N PHE A 386 57.87 29.64 14.13
CA PHE A 386 58.99 29.91 13.22
C PHE A 386 60.00 30.92 13.79
N SER A 387 59.54 31.93 14.52
CA SER A 387 60.39 32.90 15.21
C SER A 387 61.28 32.21 16.24
N THR A 388 60.71 31.30 17.05
CA THR A 388 61.46 30.54 18.06
C THR A 388 62.50 29.62 17.42
N MET A 389 62.17 28.95 16.32
CA MET A 389 63.13 28.13 15.55
C MET A 389 64.28 28.98 15.00
N GLY A 390 63.98 30.16 14.45
CA GLY A 390 64.99 31.11 13.96
C GLY A 390 65.89 31.63 15.08
N ALA A 391 65.31 32.03 16.22
CA ALA A 391 66.04 32.50 17.39
C ALA A 391 66.94 31.39 17.97
N PHE A 392 66.46 30.15 18.06
CA PHE A 392 67.25 29.01 18.53
C PHE A 392 68.42 28.71 17.59
N PHE A 393 68.22 28.81 16.27
CA PHE A 393 69.29 28.65 15.29
C PHE A 393 70.37 29.73 15.44
N ILE A 394 69.98 31.00 15.53
CA ILE A 394 70.90 32.13 15.75
C ILE A 394 71.63 31.96 17.08
N PHE A 395 70.91 31.61 18.15
CA PHE A 395 71.49 31.36 19.46
C PHE A 395 72.53 30.23 19.43
N SER A 396 72.22 29.12 18.75
CA SER A 396 73.14 27.99 18.63
C SER A 396 74.44 28.39 17.92
N VAL A 397 74.35 29.14 16.81
CA VAL A 397 75.52 29.67 16.11
C VAL A 397 76.31 30.64 16.99
N ALA A 398 75.62 31.60 17.62
CA ALA A 398 76.27 32.59 18.47
C ALA A 398 76.98 31.94 19.67
N TYR A 399 76.35 30.96 20.31
CA TYR A 399 76.90 30.23 21.46
C TYR A 399 78.11 29.37 21.08
N LEU A 400 78.06 28.65 19.96
CA LEU A 400 79.16 27.79 19.50
C LEU A 400 80.41 28.58 19.05
N TYR A 401 80.23 29.76 18.46
CA TYR A 401 81.33 30.61 18.00
C TYR A 401 81.69 31.73 18.98
N HIS A 402 81.10 31.74 20.18
CA HIS A 402 81.50 32.66 21.24
C HIS A 402 82.84 32.21 21.80
N LYS A 403 83.84 33.10 21.76
CA LYS A 403 85.18 32.88 22.34
C LYS A 403 85.17 33.00 23.86
#